data_AF-A0A819SJT6-F1
#
_entry.id   AF-A0A819SJT6-F1
#
_cell.length_a   1.000
_cell.length_b   1.000
_cell.length_c   1.000
_cell.angle_alpha   90.00
_cell.angle_beta   90.00
_cell.angle_gamma   90.00
#
_symmetry.space_group_name_H-M   'P 1'
#
loop_
_entity.id
_entity.type
_entity.pdbx_description
1 polymer ?
#
loop_
_entity_poly.entity_id
_entity_poly.type
_entity_poly.pdbx_seq_one_letter_code
_entity_poly.pdbx_strand_id
1 'polypeptide(L)'
;MMKITFLVVLLFVLKNDGRLTRYQRQRHRSFQSFGKFRISPTTGVRIALPTSEQLIWQSQELGVLIHFNMATYLSDDGCTDQIVPKISLFNPYLLNTNNWVQTMVDFGAKYAVLVAKHACGFLMAPSDIKFPMSPSGEIISYNYTVDYSPVQGVDILQDFIQSCEKQQIRTGFYYTVVTNTWLNVDSGFVQNRTLKPGQINITQEKYDNIVLKQLRELWTKYGTLDEIWFDGGYTQSLKEPIIALLKELQPQSIAFNGYGVSSNPARWIGTEMGIAPDPNWSTGITNDGGDPNS
;
A
#
# COMPACT_ATOMS: atom_id res chain seq x y z
N MET A 1 13.95 22.02 8.18
CA MET A 1 13.70 20.71 8.82
C MET A 1 12.62 20.02 8.01
N MET A 2 12.96 18.93 7.31
CA MET A 2 12.00 18.14 6.54
C MET A 2 11.22 17.26 7.52
N LYS A 3 9.91 17.45 7.66
CA LYS A 3 9.06 16.61 8.52
C LYS A 3 8.72 15.33 7.78
N ILE A 4 9.47 14.26 8.02
CA ILE A 4 9.01 12.91 7.67
C ILE A 4 8.08 12.47 8.80
N THR A 5 6.80 12.29 8.50
CA THR A 5 5.84 11.75 9.46
C THR A 5 5.88 10.23 9.33
N PHE A 6 6.33 9.56 10.39
CA PHE A 6 6.19 8.11 10.51
C PHE A 6 4.83 7.84 11.16
N LEU A 7 3.91 7.19 10.43
CA LEU A 7 2.71 6.63 11.04
C LEU A 7 3.02 5.22 11.48
N VAL A 8 3.03 4.99 12.79
CA VAL A 8 3.24 3.67 13.37
C VAL A 8 1.89 2.96 13.42
N VAL A 9 1.70 1.95 12.58
CA VAL A 9 0.55 1.05 12.69
C VAL A 9 0.98 -0.16 13.51
N LEU A 10 0.63 -0.15 14.79
CA LEU A 10 0.82 -1.29 15.68
C LEU A 10 -0.34 -2.28 15.51
N LEU A 11 -0.04 -3.45 14.94
CA LEU A 11 -0.95 -4.59 14.91
C LEU A 11 -0.67 -5.48 16.13
N PHE A 12 -1.46 -5.31 17.19
CA PHE A 12 -1.38 -6.17 18.37
C PHE A 12 -2.27 -7.42 18.22
N VAL A 13 -1.74 -8.59 18.58
CA VAL A 13 -2.54 -9.75 19.00
C VAL A 13 -1.91 -10.37 20.26
N LEU A 14 -2.75 -10.62 21.26
CA LEU A 14 -2.37 -11.28 22.52
C LEU A 14 -2.01 -12.75 22.28
N LYS A 15 -0.82 -13.12 22.75
CA LYS A 15 -0.30 -14.49 22.74
C LYS A 15 -1.03 -15.30 23.81
N ASN A 16 -1.72 -16.38 23.42
CA ASN A 16 -2.14 -17.39 24.39
C ASN A 16 -0.96 -18.35 24.59
N ASP A 17 -0.54 -18.53 25.84
CA ASP A 17 0.69 -19.23 26.22
C ASP A 17 0.74 -20.67 25.69
N GLY A 18 1.52 -20.87 24.62
CA GLY A 18 1.90 -22.16 24.09
C GLY A 18 3.40 -22.17 23.82
N ARG A 19 4.13 -23.01 24.55
CA ARG A 19 5.60 -23.14 24.52
C ARG A 19 6.17 -23.15 23.09
N LEU A 20 7.05 -22.20 22.79
CA LEU A 20 7.82 -22.16 21.54
C LEU A 20 9.02 -23.10 21.61
N THR A 21 8.97 -24.22 20.88
CA THR A 21 10.18 -24.98 20.54
C THR A 21 10.87 -24.35 19.34
N ARG A 22 12.18 -24.08 19.49
CA ARG A 22 13.10 -23.55 18.48
C ARG A 22 13.00 -24.32 17.14
N TYR A 23 12.50 -23.68 16.09
CA TYR A 23 12.52 -24.26 14.74
C TYR A 23 13.77 -23.75 13.99
N GLN A 24 14.72 -24.65 13.75
CA GLN A 24 15.86 -24.38 12.87
C GLN A 24 15.40 -24.32 11.41
N ARG A 25 15.98 -23.40 10.62
CA ARG A 25 15.81 -23.29 9.16
C ARG A 25 16.10 -24.64 8.48
N GLN A 26 15.06 -25.33 8.01
CA GLN A 26 15.19 -26.35 6.97
C GLN A 26 14.67 -25.79 5.64
N ARG A 27 15.51 -25.93 4.61
CA ARG A 27 15.24 -25.57 3.22
C ARG A 27 14.00 -26.30 2.69
N HIS A 28 13.29 -25.60 1.81
CA HIS A 28 12.18 -26.02 0.95
C HIS A 28 11.68 -27.47 1.15
N ARG A 29 10.72 -27.63 2.06
CA ARG A 29 9.72 -28.69 1.96
C ARG A 29 8.47 -28.08 1.34
N SER A 30 7.90 -28.74 0.34
CA SER A 30 6.57 -28.44 -0.18
C SER A 30 5.58 -28.46 0.98
N PHE A 31 5.09 -27.29 1.38
CA PHE A 31 4.03 -27.21 2.37
C PHE A 31 2.79 -27.89 1.77
N GLN A 32 2.32 -28.96 2.43
CA GLN A 32 1.02 -29.54 2.12
C GLN A 32 -0.03 -28.44 2.28
N SER A 33 -0.94 -28.35 1.31
CA SER A 33 -2.13 -27.50 1.38
C SER A 33 -2.92 -27.85 2.63
N PHE A 34 -2.80 -27.03 3.68
CA PHE A 34 -3.73 -27.08 4.79
C PHE A 34 -5.10 -26.60 4.27
N GLY A 35 -6.19 -27.24 4.69
CA GLY A 35 -7.53 -26.82 4.31
C GLY A 35 -7.78 -25.36 4.69
N LYS A 36 -8.62 -24.64 3.93
CA LYS A 36 -8.97 -23.22 4.19
C LYS A 36 -9.70 -23.00 5.53
N PHE A 37 -10.04 -24.08 6.22
CA PHE A 37 -10.73 -24.07 7.49
C PHE A 37 -10.44 -25.35 8.28
N ARG A 38 -10.70 -25.32 9.57
CA ARG A 38 -10.84 -26.51 10.43
C ARG A 38 -12.22 -26.55 11.07
N ILE A 39 -12.68 -27.72 11.47
CA ILE A 39 -13.91 -27.86 12.25
C ILE A 39 -13.52 -27.89 13.73
N SER A 40 -14.19 -27.06 14.53
CA SER A 40 -14.04 -27.07 15.98
C SER A 40 -14.48 -28.43 16.53
N PRO A 41 -13.63 -29.16 17.27
CA PRO A 41 -13.99 -30.47 17.81
C PRO A 41 -15.04 -30.36 18.93
N THR A 42 -15.23 -29.18 19.52
CA THR A 42 -16.16 -28.94 20.62
C THR A 42 -17.48 -28.33 20.16
N THR A 43 -17.46 -27.47 19.15
CA THR A 43 -18.66 -26.72 18.71
C THR A 43 -19.14 -27.11 17.31
N GLY A 44 -18.35 -27.87 16.54
CA GLY A 44 -18.66 -28.18 15.14
C GLY A 44 -18.55 -26.97 14.19
N VAL A 45 -18.21 -25.78 14.69
CA VAL A 45 -18.10 -24.55 13.91
C VAL A 45 -16.90 -24.60 12.96
N ARG A 46 -17.07 -24.05 11.76
CA ARG A 46 -16.02 -23.89 10.76
C ARG A 46 -15.15 -22.68 11.11
N ILE A 47 -13.88 -22.93 11.43
CA ILE A 47 -12.90 -21.90 11.77
C ILE A 47 -12.02 -21.65 10.55
N ALA A 48 -12.07 -20.43 9.99
CA ALA A 48 -11.17 -20.04 8.91
C ALA A 48 -9.70 -20.12 9.34
N LEU A 49 -8.83 -20.57 8.44
CA LEU A 49 -7.39 -20.60 8.68
C LEU A 49 -6.69 -19.56 7.80
N PRO A 50 -5.67 -18.86 8.32
CA PRO A 50 -4.86 -17.95 7.52
C PRO A 50 -4.09 -18.72 6.45
N THR A 51 -3.79 -18.04 5.34
CA THR A 51 -2.83 -18.54 4.34
C THR A 51 -1.41 -18.57 4.91
N SER A 52 -0.49 -19.24 4.21
CA SER A 52 0.92 -19.26 4.61
C SER A 52 1.52 -17.85 4.62
N GLU A 53 1.13 -17.04 3.65
CA GLU A 53 1.52 -15.64 3.48
C GLU A 53 1.00 -14.80 4.65
N GLN A 54 -0.28 -14.95 5.02
CA GLN A 54 -0.86 -14.26 6.18
C GLN A 54 -0.19 -14.67 7.50
N LEU A 55 0.18 -15.95 7.67
CA LEU A 55 0.93 -16.41 8.85
C LEU A 55 2.33 -15.78 8.92
N ILE A 56 3.03 -15.72 7.79
CA ILE A 56 4.35 -15.07 7.71
C ILE A 56 4.23 -13.61 8.09
N TRP A 57 3.26 -12.89 7.52
CA TRP A 57 3.01 -11.49 7.84
C TRP A 57 2.65 -11.27 9.30
N GLN A 58 1.73 -12.08 9.85
CA GLN A 58 1.33 -11.98 11.25
C GLN A 58 2.52 -12.21 12.20
N SER A 59 3.46 -13.09 11.84
CA SER A 59 4.68 -13.34 12.62
C SER A 59 5.70 -12.21 12.59
N GLN A 60 5.52 -11.21 11.71
CA GLN A 60 6.37 -10.02 11.70
C GLN A 60 6.06 -9.08 12.87
N GLU A 61 4.82 -9.11 13.37
CA GLU A 61 4.28 -8.34 14.51
C GLU A 61 4.33 -6.81 14.34
N LEU A 62 5.51 -6.24 14.08
CA LEU A 62 5.77 -4.81 14.04
C LEU A 62 6.25 -4.36 12.65
N GLY A 63 5.60 -3.33 12.10
CA GLY A 63 6.01 -2.67 10.87
C GLY A 63 5.87 -1.16 10.94
N VAL A 64 6.31 -0.49 9.86
CA VAL A 64 6.32 0.98 9.74
C VAL A 64 5.70 1.39 8.41
N LEU A 65 4.79 2.38 8.44
CA LEU A 65 4.32 3.07 7.25
C LEU A 65 5.03 4.43 7.14
N ILE A 66 5.64 4.68 5.98
CA ILE A 66 6.43 5.89 5.72
C ILE A 66 5.62 6.82 4.83
N HIS A 67 5.04 7.86 5.43
CA HIS A 67 4.42 8.96 4.68
C HIS A 67 5.48 10.00 4.32
N PHE A 68 6.00 9.85 3.11
CA PHE A 68 6.88 10.84 2.48
C PHE A 68 6.36 11.05 1.06
N ASN A 69 5.91 12.26 0.71
CA ASN A 69 5.42 12.62 -0.61
C ASN A 69 5.30 14.17 -0.70
N MET A 70 4.54 14.74 -1.64
CA MET A 70 4.35 16.19 -1.76
C MET A 70 3.86 16.86 -0.47
N ALA A 71 2.99 16.19 0.30
CA ALA A 71 2.45 16.71 1.56
C ALA A 71 3.55 17.04 2.58
N THR A 72 4.72 16.38 2.52
CA THR A 72 5.90 16.70 3.34
C THR A 72 6.38 18.14 3.20
N TYR A 73 6.10 18.79 2.07
CA TYR A 73 6.50 20.16 1.75
C TYR A 73 5.35 21.16 1.90
N LEU A 74 4.19 20.71 2.37
CA LEU A 74 3.00 21.52 2.57
C LEU A 74 2.76 21.72 4.07
N SER A 75 1.89 22.68 4.39
CA SER A 75 1.39 22.88 5.76
C SER A 75 0.17 22.01 6.09
N ASP A 76 -0.31 21.21 5.13
CA ASP A 76 -1.52 20.40 5.22
C ASP A 76 -1.15 18.91 5.11
N ASP A 77 -1.95 18.04 5.74
CA ASP A 77 -1.73 16.60 5.88
C ASP A 77 -2.05 15.80 4.60
N GLY A 78 -2.44 16.52 3.56
CA GLY A 78 -2.66 15.97 2.22
C GLY A 78 -2.80 17.09 1.21
N CYS A 79 -2.79 16.74 -0.07
CA CYS A 79 -3.28 17.70 -1.04
C CYS A 79 -4.77 17.92 -0.78
N THR A 80 -5.10 19.06 -0.19
CA THR A 80 -6.46 19.55 -0.25
C THR A 80 -6.83 19.61 -1.71
N ASP A 81 -8.04 19.19 -2.03
CA ASP A 81 -8.52 19.16 -3.39
C ASP A 81 -8.50 20.54 -4.07
N GLN A 82 -8.04 21.62 -3.40
CA GLN A 82 -8.05 23.03 -3.75
C GLN A 82 -6.96 23.46 -4.75
N ILE A 83 -5.74 22.93 -4.65
CA ILE A 83 -4.63 23.28 -5.55
C ILE A 83 -3.68 22.10 -5.72
N VAL A 84 -3.21 21.89 -6.95
CA VAL A 84 -2.13 20.93 -7.20
C VAL A 84 -0.80 21.58 -6.78
N PRO A 85 -0.04 20.99 -5.83
CA PRO A 85 1.26 21.51 -5.46
C PRO A 85 2.21 21.61 -6.65
N LYS A 86 3.08 22.62 -6.62
CA LYS A 86 4.12 22.75 -7.65
C LYS A 86 5.13 21.63 -7.47
N ILE A 87 5.41 20.91 -8.55
CA ILE A 87 6.37 19.80 -8.57
C ILE A 87 7.79 20.21 -8.12
N SER A 88 8.15 21.49 -8.31
CA SER A 88 9.42 22.07 -7.86
C SER A 88 9.60 22.08 -6.34
N LEU A 89 8.55 21.83 -5.56
CA LEU A 89 8.63 21.71 -4.10
C LEU A 89 9.28 20.39 -3.67
N PHE A 90 9.20 19.33 -4.49
CA PHE A 90 9.73 18.02 -4.12
C PHE A 90 11.26 17.99 -4.31
N ASN A 91 12.00 18.32 -3.24
CA ASN A 91 13.45 18.42 -3.31
C ASN A 91 14.12 17.89 -2.02
N PRO A 92 14.19 16.55 -1.84
CA PRO A 92 14.81 15.95 -0.67
C PRO A 92 16.34 15.93 -0.77
N TYR A 93 16.98 17.09 -0.59
CA TYR A 93 18.43 17.25 -0.73
C TYR A 93 19.29 16.42 0.23
N LEU A 94 18.72 15.95 1.36
CA LEU A 94 19.39 15.05 2.33
C LEU A 94 18.74 13.66 2.37
N LEU A 95 18.13 13.21 1.28
CA LEU A 95 17.52 11.88 1.20
C LEU A 95 18.56 10.81 1.57
N ASN A 96 18.22 9.96 2.55
CA ASN A 96 19.03 8.81 2.91
C ASN A 96 18.13 7.69 3.45
N THR A 97 17.73 6.78 2.55
CA THR A 97 16.90 5.62 2.89
C THR A 97 17.59 4.64 3.84
N ASN A 98 18.92 4.54 3.84
CA ASN A 98 19.64 3.72 4.82
C ASN A 98 19.42 4.25 6.25
N ASN A 99 19.34 5.58 6.44
CA ASN A 99 19.05 6.15 7.75
C ASN A 99 17.60 5.86 8.20
N TRP A 100 16.64 5.85 7.26
CA TRP A 100 15.26 5.46 7.56
C TRP A 100 15.20 4.01 8.03
N VAL A 101 15.82 3.10 7.28
CA VAL A 101 15.82 1.67 7.60
C VAL A 101 16.59 1.38 8.88
N GLN A 102 17.72 2.07 9.14
CA GLN A 102 18.42 1.93 10.42
C GLN A 102 17.50 2.29 11.60
N THR A 103 16.72 3.37 11.47
CA THR A 103 15.75 3.77 12.50
C THR A 103 14.67 2.69 12.70
N MET A 104 14.21 2.04 11.63
CA MET A 104 13.24 0.94 11.70
C MET A 104 13.82 -0.30 12.39
N VAL A 105 15.08 -0.62 12.12
CA VAL A 105 15.81 -1.72 12.78
C VAL A 105 15.93 -1.44 14.28
N ASP A 106 16.34 -0.22 14.65
CA ASP A 106 16.49 0.19 16.04
C ASP A 106 15.14 0.19 16.79
N PHE A 107 14.05 0.50 16.08
CA PHE A 107 12.67 0.39 16.58
C PHE A 107 12.19 -1.07 16.70
N GLY A 108 12.84 -2.02 16.04
CA GLY A 108 12.49 -3.44 16.05
C GLY A 108 11.51 -3.87 14.96
N ALA A 109 11.19 -3.00 14.01
CA ALA A 109 10.30 -3.32 12.89
C ALA A 109 10.86 -4.45 12.03
N LYS A 110 9.97 -5.20 11.39
CA LYS A 110 10.28 -6.34 10.52
C LYS A 110 9.82 -6.15 9.09
N TYR A 111 8.92 -5.20 8.87
CA TYR A 111 8.48 -4.79 7.54
C TYR A 111 8.26 -3.28 7.48
N ALA A 112 8.34 -2.72 6.28
CA ALA A 112 8.08 -1.32 6.05
C ALA A 112 7.32 -1.10 4.73
N VAL A 113 6.34 -0.21 4.75
CA VAL A 113 5.54 0.20 3.59
C VAL A 113 5.87 1.65 3.26
N LEU A 114 6.24 1.92 2.01
CA LEU A 114 6.51 3.27 1.52
C LEU A 114 5.37 3.76 0.61
N VAL A 115 4.95 5.01 0.81
CA VAL A 115 3.94 5.68 -0.01
C VAL A 115 4.50 5.95 -1.41
N ALA A 116 4.16 5.09 -2.37
CA ALA A 116 4.52 5.30 -3.78
C ALA A 116 3.69 6.43 -4.42
N LYS A 117 2.41 6.53 -4.04
CA LYS A 117 1.51 7.62 -4.47
C LYS A 117 0.44 7.89 -3.43
N HIS A 118 0.34 9.15 -2.98
CA HIS A 118 -0.70 9.64 -2.06
C HIS A 118 -1.78 10.46 -2.81
N ALA A 119 -2.72 11.06 -2.06
CA ALA A 119 -3.88 11.80 -2.57
C ALA A 119 -3.55 12.91 -3.59
N CYS A 120 -2.36 13.51 -3.50
CA CYS A 120 -1.88 14.50 -4.48
C CYS A 120 -1.83 13.98 -5.91
N GLY A 121 -1.68 12.67 -6.10
CA GLY A 121 -1.39 12.05 -7.40
C GLY A 121 0.09 12.06 -7.78
N PHE A 122 0.98 12.60 -6.94
CA PHE A 122 2.41 12.59 -7.23
C PHE A 122 2.99 11.19 -7.05
N LEU A 123 3.54 10.63 -8.14
CA LEU A 123 4.16 9.31 -8.14
C LEU A 123 5.65 9.44 -7.80
N MET A 124 6.09 8.76 -6.75
CA MET A 124 7.49 8.74 -6.30
C MET A 124 8.44 7.88 -7.13
N ALA A 125 7.97 7.45 -8.30
CA ALA A 125 8.69 6.60 -9.23
C ALA A 125 8.73 7.22 -10.62
N PRO A 126 9.78 6.93 -11.43
CA PRO A 126 9.78 7.20 -12.85
C PRO A 126 8.64 6.43 -13.56
N SER A 127 7.95 7.09 -14.49
CA SER A 127 6.83 6.50 -15.22
C SER A 127 6.78 6.98 -16.66
N ASP A 128 6.61 6.04 -17.60
CA ASP A 128 6.56 6.32 -19.04
C ASP A 128 5.12 6.44 -19.56
N ILE A 129 4.15 6.51 -18.65
CA ILE A 129 2.73 6.50 -18.99
C ILE A 129 2.35 7.78 -19.74
N LYS A 130 1.71 7.60 -20.90
CA LYS A 130 1.06 8.66 -21.65
C LYS A 130 -0.44 8.41 -21.74
N PHE A 131 -1.22 9.48 -21.74
CA PHE A 131 -2.68 9.41 -21.82
C PHE A 131 -3.25 10.64 -22.54
N PRO A 132 -4.41 10.49 -23.22
CA PRO A 132 -5.08 11.61 -23.86
C PRO A 132 -5.89 12.44 -22.85
N MET A 133 -5.68 13.75 -22.79
CA MET A 133 -6.51 14.68 -22.00
C MET A 133 -7.96 14.73 -22.50
N SER A 134 -8.87 15.21 -21.65
CA SER A 134 -10.27 15.46 -22.00
C SER A 134 -10.60 16.96 -21.91
N PRO A 135 -11.38 17.53 -22.83
CA PRO A 135 -11.92 16.92 -24.06
C PRO A 135 -10.95 17.00 -25.25
N SER A 136 -9.77 17.63 -25.11
CA SER A 136 -8.88 17.95 -26.24
C SER A 136 -8.36 16.73 -27.00
N GLY A 137 -8.22 15.58 -26.34
CA GLY A 137 -7.60 14.38 -26.92
C GLY A 137 -6.08 14.46 -27.03
N GLU A 138 -5.45 15.56 -26.59
CA GLU A 138 -4.00 15.74 -26.61
C GLU A 138 -3.32 14.68 -25.74
N ILE A 139 -2.35 13.96 -26.31
CA ILE A 139 -1.59 12.94 -25.59
C ILE A 139 -0.48 13.63 -24.79
N ILE A 140 -0.58 13.54 -23.46
CA ILE A 140 0.43 14.05 -22.53
C ILE A 140 1.06 12.90 -21.77
N SER A 141 2.24 13.15 -21.20
CA SER A 141 2.85 12.22 -20.25
C SER A 141 2.27 12.43 -18.85
N TYR A 142 2.23 11.36 -18.04
CA TYR A 142 2.02 11.48 -16.61
C TYR A 142 3.26 12.15 -16.01
N ASN A 143 3.29 13.48 -16.03
CA ASN A 143 4.46 14.28 -15.65
C ASN A 143 4.42 14.78 -14.20
N TYR A 144 3.47 14.29 -13.41
CA TYR A 144 3.42 14.57 -11.98
C TYR A 144 4.12 13.45 -11.19
N THR A 145 5.42 13.32 -11.43
CA THR A 145 6.29 12.24 -10.90
C THR A 145 7.65 12.77 -10.45
N VAL A 146 8.43 11.94 -9.75
CA VAL A 146 9.80 12.30 -9.34
C VAL A 146 10.71 12.73 -10.51
N ASP A 147 10.50 12.20 -11.72
CA ASP A 147 11.30 12.52 -12.91
C ASP A 147 11.14 13.97 -13.40
N TYR A 148 10.08 14.65 -12.98
CA TYR A 148 9.84 16.05 -13.33
C TYR A 148 10.09 16.99 -12.15
N SER A 149 10.71 16.49 -11.08
CA SER A 149 11.09 17.24 -9.88
C SER A 149 12.57 17.64 -9.90
N PRO A 150 13.02 18.53 -9.00
CA PRO A 150 14.44 18.88 -8.82
C PRO A 150 15.40 17.69 -8.60
N VAL A 151 14.89 16.53 -8.22
CA VAL A 151 15.67 15.29 -8.03
C VAL A 151 15.42 14.28 -9.15
N GLN A 152 15.18 14.75 -10.37
CA GLN A 152 15.04 13.90 -11.56
C GLN A 152 16.18 12.85 -11.66
N GLY A 153 15.81 11.62 -12.01
CA GLY A 153 16.75 10.49 -12.11
C GLY A 153 17.05 9.79 -10.78
N VAL A 154 16.52 10.29 -9.65
CA VAL A 154 16.56 9.58 -8.37
C VAL A 154 15.36 8.63 -8.26
N ASP A 155 15.63 7.36 -8.04
CA ASP A 155 14.61 6.34 -7.77
C ASP A 155 14.55 6.02 -6.27
N ILE A 156 13.73 6.80 -5.56
CA ILE A 156 13.59 6.73 -4.10
C ILE A 156 12.99 5.40 -3.66
N LEU A 157 12.10 4.82 -4.48
CA LEU A 157 11.50 3.52 -4.17
C LEU A 157 12.56 2.42 -4.27
N GLN A 158 13.41 2.45 -5.30
CA GLN A 158 14.49 1.50 -5.46
C GLN A 158 15.54 1.62 -4.34
N ASP A 159 15.90 2.85 -3.96
CA ASP A 159 16.82 3.12 -2.85
C ASP A 159 16.26 2.62 -1.50
N PHE A 160 14.95 2.71 -1.31
CA PHE A 160 14.25 2.18 -0.13
C PHE A 160 14.30 0.64 -0.11
N ILE A 161 13.93 -0.02 -1.21
CA ILE A 161 13.99 -1.49 -1.33
C ILE A 161 15.40 -1.99 -1.01
N GLN A 162 16.44 -1.41 -1.64
CA GLN A 162 17.82 -1.83 -1.42
C GLN A 162 18.28 -1.62 0.03
N SER A 163 17.81 -0.56 0.69
CA SER A 163 18.14 -0.30 2.09
C SER A 163 17.48 -1.33 3.01
N CYS A 164 16.23 -1.68 2.75
CA CYS A 164 15.48 -2.70 3.48
C CYS A 164 16.10 -4.09 3.31
N GLU A 165 16.45 -4.47 2.07
CA GLU A 165 17.09 -5.75 1.76
C GLU A 165 18.39 -5.97 2.53
N LYS A 166 19.25 -4.93 2.64
CA LYS A 166 20.50 -4.97 3.43
C LYS A 166 20.27 -5.31 4.90
N GLN A 167 19.12 -4.91 5.44
CA GLN A 167 18.76 -5.09 6.85
C GLN A 167 17.69 -6.19 7.06
N GLN A 168 17.34 -6.93 6.01
CA GLN A 168 16.32 -7.99 6.04
C GLN A 168 14.95 -7.49 6.50
N ILE A 169 14.62 -6.24 6.19
CA ILE A 169 13.29 -5.67 6.38
C ILE A 169 12.44 -6.00 5.15
N ARG A 170 11.27 -6.60 5.38
CA ARG A 170 10.27 -6.86 4.33
C ARG A 170 9.69 -5.56 3.80
N THR A 171 9.28 -5.53 2.54
CA THR A 171 8.96 -4.27 1.85
C THR A 171 7.58 -4.29 1.23
N GLY A 172 6.88 -3.18 1.33
CA GLY A 172 5.61 -2.97 0.68
C GLY A 172 5.45 -1.58 0.11
N PHE A 173 4.42 -1.40 -0.72
CA PHE A 173 4.03 -0.10 -1.23
C PHE A 173 2.60 0.25 -0.90
N TYR A 174 2.42 1.51 -0.52
CA TYR A 174 1.13 2.16 -0.44
C TYR A 174 0.83 2.86 -1.76
N TYR A 175 -0.42 2.74 -2.20
CA TYR A 175 -0.92 3.43 -3.39
C TYR A 175 -2.42 3.72 -3.24
N THR A 176 -2.81 5.00 -3.31
CA THR A 176 -4.23 5.37 -3.39
C THR A 176 -4.77 5.25 -4.83
N VAL A 177 -5.90 4.57 -4.96
CA VAL A 177 -6.73 4.58 -6.18
C VAL A 177 -7.94 5.50 -6.04
N VAL A 178 -8.29 5.92 -4.81
CA VAL A 178 -9.51 6.66 -4.53
C VAL A 178 -9.35 8.18 -4.65
N THR A 179 -8.13 8.69 -4.51
CA THR A 179 -7.86 10.13 -4.53
C THR A 179 -6.69 10.46 -5.45
N ASN A 180 -6.89 11.47 -6.30
CA ASN A 180 -5.84 12.04 -7.14
C ASN A 180 -6.17 13.50 -7.46
N THR A 181 -5.62 14.43 -6.67
CA THR A 181 -5.85 15.87 -6.85
C THR A 181 -5.44 16.33 -8.25
N TRP A 182 -4.30 15.86 -8.77
CA TRP A 182 -3.82 16.26 -10.10
C TRP A 182 -4.75 15.87 -11.24
N LEU A 183 -5.37 14.68 -11.16
CA LEU A 183 -6.33 14.18 -12.15
C LEU A 183 -7.80 14.43 -11.77
N ASN A 184 -8.05 15.31 -10.80
CA ASN A 184 -9.38 15.67 -10.31
C ASN A 184 -10.24 14.45 -9.92
N VAL A 185 -9.63 13.49 -9.23
CA VAL A 185 -10.30 12.30 -8.69
C VAL A 185 -10.51 12.46 -7.19
N ASP A 186 -11.73 12.19 -6.76
CA ASP A 186 -12.13 12.11 -5.36
C ASP A 186 -13.11 10.95 -5.16
N SER A 187 -13.00 10.27 -4.02
CA SER A 187 -13.82 9.10 -3.66
C SER A 187 -13.89 8.02 -4.75
N GLY A 188 -12.81 7.84 -5.52
CA GLY A 188 -12.69 6.87 -6.61
C GLY A 188 -13.18 7.36 -7.97
N PHE A 189 -13.73 8.57 -8.06
CA PHE A 189 -14.38 9.07 -9.26
C PHE A 189 -13.75 10.37 -9.77
N VAL A 190 -13.55 10.45 -11.09
CA VAL A 190 -13.22 11.71 -11.76
C VAL A 190 -14.41 12.66 -11.63
N GLN A 191 -14.17 13.84 -11.07
CA GLN A 191 -15.22 14.76 -10.68
C GLN A 191 -15.70 15.61 -11.87
N ASN A 192 -17.01 15.74 -12.04
CA ASN A 192 -17.62 16.63 -13.02
C ASN A 192 -17.79 18.05 -12.45
N ARG A 193 -16.67 18.75 -12.26
CA ARG A 193 -16.62 20.11 -11.68
C ARG A 193 -15.59 20.97 -12.40
N THR A 194 -15.65 22.28 -12.18
CA THR A 194 -14.62 23.21 -12.66
C THR A 194 -13.26 22.79 -12.13
N LEU A 195 -12.28 22.66 -13.02
CA LEU A 195 -10.92 22.32 -12.65
C LEU A 195 -10.32 23.42 -11.77
N LYS A 196 -9.66 22.98 -10.72
CA LYS A 196 -8.88 23.85 -9.86
C LYS A 196 -7.47 24.02 -10.41
N PRO A 197 -6.71 25.05 -9.95
CA PRO A 197 -5.41 25.36 -10.51
C PRO A 197 -4.46 24.15 -10.52
N GLY A 198 -3.92 23.84 -11.70
CA GLY A 198 -2.98 22.75 -11.94
C GLY A 198 -3.62 21.38 -12.20
N GLN A 199 -4.94 21.23 -12.03
CA GLN A 199 -5.62 19.97 -12.32
C GLN A 199 -5.76 19.72 -13.82
N ILE A 200 -5.82 18.44 -14.19
CA ILE A 200 -6.03 17.97 -15.55
C ILE A 200 -7.35 17.20 -15.60
N ASN A 201 -8.17 17.49 -16.61
CA ASN A 201 -9.41 16.76 -16.84
C ASN A 201 -9.16 15.50 -17.68
N ILE A 202 -9.74 14.39 -17.24
CA ILE A 202 -9.72 13.09 -17.91
C ILE A 202 -11.11 12.43 -17.82
N THR A 203 -11.28 11.25 -18.40
CA THR A 203 -12.47 10.42 -18.14
C THR A 203 -12.14 9.37 -17.07
N GLN A 204 -13.18 8.80 -16.44
CA GLN A 204 -13.00 7.70 -15.49
C GLN A 204 -12.22 6.53 -16.10
N GLU A 205 -12.56 6.13 -17.32
CA GLU A 205 -11.88 5.03 -18.02
C GLU A 205 -10.38 5.30 -18.18
N LYS A 206 -10.00 6.54 -18.52
CA LYS A 206 -8.58 6.93 -18.64
C LYS A 206 -7.90 6.90 -17.28
N TYR A 207 -8.56 7.34 -16.22
CA TYR A 207 -8.03 7.26 -14.86
C TYR A 207 -7.76 5.80 -14.45
N ASP A 208 -8.74 4.92 -14.64
CA ASP A 208 -8.61 3.50 -14.32
C ASP A 208 -7.46 2.87 -15.13
N ASN A 209 -7.32 3.22 -16.41
CA ASN A 209 -6.21 2.75 -17.26
C ASN A 209 -4.84 3.23 -16.76
N ILE A 210 -4.72 4.49 -16.34
CA ILE A 210 -3.50 5.05 -15.75
C ILE A 210 -3.17 4.29 -14.45
N VAL A 211 -4.17 4.07 -13.58
CA VAL A 211 -3.98 3.34 -12.33
C VAL A 211 -3.43 1.94 -12.59
N LEU A 212 -4.04 1.18 -13.50
CA LEU A 212 -3.60 -0.18 -13.81
C LEU A 212 -2.19 -0.24 -14.41
N LYS A 213 -1.83 0.74 -15.25
CA LYS A 213 -0.48 0.87 -15.80
C LYS A 213 0.53 1.20 -14.69
N GLN A 214 0.23 2.13 -13.79
CA GLN A 214 1.11 2.48 -12.67
C GLN A 214 1.30 1.31 -11.71
N LEU A 215 0.23 0.59 -11.37
CA LEU A 215 0.32 -0.61 -10.54
C LEU A 215 1.22 -1.67 -11.21
N ARG A 216 1.06 -1.90 -12.51
CA ARG A 216 1.94 -2.82 -13.26
C ARG A 216 3.40 -2.37 -13.25
N GLU A 217 3.69 -1.08 -13.47
CA GLU A 217 5.07 -0.56 -13.40
C GLU A 217 5.67 -0.81 -12.01
N LEU A 218 4.95 -0.45 -10.95
CA LEU A 218 5.40 -0.62 -9.56
C LEU A 218 5.60 -2.12 -9.21
N TRP A 219 4.66 -2.97 -9.58
CA TRP A 219 4.69 -4.39 -9.22
C TRP A 219 5.62 -5.24 -10.10
N THR A 220 6.17 -4.66 -11.17
CA THR A 220 7.16 -5.34 -12.02
C THR A 220 8.57 -4.86 -11.72
N LYS A 221 8.77 -3.54 -11.54
CA LYS A 221 10.11 -2.93 -11.45
C LYS A 221 10.79 -3.16 -10.10
N TYR A 222 10.05 -3.22 -9.00
CA TYR A 222 10.60 -3.17 -7.64
C TYR A 222 10.64 -4.54 -6.92
N GLY A 223 10.75 -5.62 -7.69
CA GLY A 223 10.88 -6.97 -7.15
C GLY A 223 9.61 -7.47 -6.44
N THR A 224 9.81 -8.33 -5.44
CA THR A 224 8.72 -8.94 -4.66
C THR A 224 8.30 -8.00 -3.54
N LEU A 225 7.02 -7.63 -3.51
CA LEU A 225 6.43 -6.87 -2.42
C LEU A 225 5.73 -7.82 -1.45
N ASP A 226 6.00 -7.65 -0.16
CA ASP A 226 5.37 -8.39 0.94
C ASP A 226 3.99 -7.80 1.29
N GLU A 227 3.81 -6.50 1.11
CA GLU A 227 2.55 -5.81 1.39
C GLU A 227 2.20 -4.77 0.32
N ILE A 228 0.96 -4.79 -0.13
CA ILE A 228 0.35 -3.79 -1.02
C ILE A 228 -0.79 -3.15 -0.27
N TRP A 229 -0.72 -1.84 -0.09
CA TRP A 229 -1.66 -1.09 0.71
C TRP A 229 -2.57 -0.23 -0.16
N PHE A 230 -3.84 -0.64 -0.26
CA PHE A 230 -4.90 0.10 -0.96
C PHE A 230 -5.59 1.06 0.01
N ASP A 231 -5.10 2.29 0.09
CA ASP A 231 -5.75 3.27 0.94
C ASP A 231 -7.11 3.70 0.40
N GLY A 232 -8.08 3.77 1.31
CA GLY A 232 -9.50 3.90 0.98
C GLY A 232 -10.10 2.74 0.17
N GLY A 233 -9.34 1.65 -0.03
CA GLY A 233 -9.78 0.47 -0.79
C GLY A 233 -9.67 0.66 -2.30
N TYR A 234 -10.66 0.16 -3.05
CA TYR A 234 -10.68 0.17 -4.51
C TYR A 234 -12.10 0.34 -5.05
N THR A 235 -12.22 0.79 -6.30
CA THR A 235 -13.51 0.95 -6.97
C THR A 235 -13.95 -0.34 -7.65
N GLN A 236 -15.27 -0.49 -7.86
CA GLN A 236 -15.83 -1.67 -8.51
C GLN A 236 -15.29 -1.86 -9.95
N SER A 237 -14.99 -0.79 -10.68
CA SER A 237 -14.41 -0.86 -12.03
C SER A 237 -12.97 -1.42 -12.02
N LEU A 238 -12.22 -1.18 -10.94
CA LEU A 238 -10.85 -1.66 -10.78
C LEU A 238 -10.75 -3.07 -10.19
N LYS A 239 -11.83 -3.62 -9.62
CA LYS A 239 -11.81 -4.90 -8.90
C LYS A 239 -11.22 -6.07 -9.72
N GLU A 240 -11.86 -6.43 -10.84
CA GLU A 240 -11.42 -7.57 -11.66
C GLU A 240 -10.03 -7.35 -12.29
N PRO A 241 -9.70 -6.15 -12.81
CA PRO A 241 -8.34 -5.86 -13.27
C PRO A 241 -7.28 -5.97 -12.16
N ILE A 242 -7.56 -5.51 -10.94
CA ILE A 242 -6.63 -5.63 -9.80
C ILE A 242 -6.45 -7.10 -9.41
N ILE A 243 -7.51 -7.91 -9.39
CA ILE A 243 -7.42 -9.36 -9.15
C ILE A 243 -6.45 -10.00 -10.14
N ALA A 244 -6.61 -9.68 -11.43
CA ALA A 244 -5.76 -10.21 -12.49
C ALA A 244 -4.29 -9.79 -12.30
N LEU A 245 -4.04 -8.50 -12.03
CA LEU A 245 -2.68 -7.97 -11.82
C LEU A 245 -2.01 -8.54 -10.57
N LEU A 246 -2.72 -8.64 -9.45
CA LEU A 246 -2.18 -9.23 -8.22
C LEU A 246 -1.80 -10.69 -8.44
N LYS A 247 -2.69 -11.47 -9.08
CA LYS A 247 -2.43 -12.88 -9.38
C LYS A 247 -1.22 -13.05 -10.31
N GLU A 248 -1.05 -12.15 -11.27
CA GLU A 248 0.04 -12.18 -12.25
C GLU A 248 1.38 -11.79 -11.63
N LEU A 249 1.42 -10.69 -10.88
CA LEU A 249 2.67 -10.01 -10.52
C LEU A 249 3.07 -10.18 -9.05
N GLN A 250 2.10 -10.27 -8.14
CA GLN A 250 2.35 -10.24 -6.69
C GLN A 250 1.40 -11.19 -5.92
N PRO A 251 1.23 -12.47 -6.31
CA PRO A 251 0.25 -13.38 -5.71
C PRO A 251 0.52 -13.69 -4.24
N GLN A 252 1.77 -13.50 -3.79
CA GLN A 252 2.20 -13.71 -2.40
C GLN A 252 1.93 -12.51 -1.49
N SER A 253 1.69 -11.32 -2.04
CA SER A 253 1.59 -10.10 -1.24
C SER A 253 0.37 -10.12 -0.33
N ILE A 254 0.55 -9.60 0.88
CA ILE A 254 -0.57 -9.16 1.70
C ILE A 254 -1.22 -7.95 1.03
N ALA A 255 -2.54 -7.91 0.97
CA ALA A 255 -3.27 -6.78 0.44
C ALA A 255 -4.07 -6.10 1.55
N PHE A 256 -3.53 -5.01 2.09
CA PHE A 256 -4.24 -4.20 3.09
C PHE A 256 -5.42 -3.49 2.41
N ASN A 257 -6.61 -3.59 3.02
CA ASN A 257 -7.91 -3.27 2.42
C ASN A 257 -8.18 -4.02 1.10
N GLY A 258 -7.55 -5.19 0.91
CA GLY A 258 -7.64 -6.01 -0.29
C GLY A 258 -8.71 -7.09 -0.26
N TYR A 259 -9.69 -7.04 0.66
CA TYR A 259 -10.78 -8.01 0.68
C TYR A 259 -11.49 -8.01 -0.67
N GLY A 260 -11.73 -9.20 -1.23
CA GLY A 260 -12.39 -9.37 -2.53
C GLY A 260 -11.48 -9.17 -3.76
N VAL A 261 -10.24 -8.71 -3.60
CA VAL A 261 -9.25 -8.63 -4.70
C VAL A 261 -8.01 -9.51 -4.52
N SER A 262 -7.71 -9.92 -3.29
CA SER A 262 -6.58 -10.77 -2.96
C SER A 262 -7.00 -12.03 -2.21
N SER A 263 -6.24 -13.10 -2.35
CA SER A 263 -6.33 -14.29 -1.49
C SER A 263 -5.72 -14.08 -0.11
N ASN A 264 -4.94 -13.01 0.09
CA ASN A 264 -4.25 -12.68 1.33
C ASN A 264 -4.64 -11.28 1.83
N PRO A 265 -5.94 -11.00 2.07
CA PRO A 265 -6.33 -9.67 2.53
C PRO A 265 -5.90 -9.44 3.99
N ALA A 266 -5.55 -8.19 4.30
CA ALA A 266 -5.49 -7.66 5.65
C ALA A 266 -6.51 -6.52 5.78
N ARG A 267 -7.08 -6.35 6.97
CA ARG A 267 -8.10 -5.32 7.23
C ARG A 267 -7.56 -4.21 8.12
N TRP A 268 -8.12 -3.02 7.93
CA TRP A 268 -7.99 -1.94 8.89
C TRP A 268 -8.73 -2.27 10.20
N ILE A 269 -8.23 -1.76 11.32
CA ILE A 269 -8.82 -1.97 12.65
C ILE A 269 -9.98 -1.01 12.96
N GLY A 270 -10.27 -0.07 12.06
CA GLY A 270 -11.35 0.92 12.20
C GLY A 270 -10.94 2.23 12.88
N THR A 271 -9.66 2.40 13.21
CA THR A 271 -9.12 3.64 13.80
C THR A 271 -7.65 3.85 13.46
N GLU A 272 -7.19 5.09 13.49
CA GLU A 272 -5.78 5.49 13.34
C GLU A 272 -5.13 5.87 14.68
N MET A 273 -5.86 5.71 15.80
CA MET A 273 -5.36 6.00 17.15
C MET A 273 -4.38 4.94 17.68
N GLY A 274 -4.13 3.86 16.91
CA GLY A 274 -3.23 2.77 17.31
C GLY A 274 -3.80 1.82 18.37
N ILE A 275 -5.12 1.84 18.59
CA ILE A 275 -5.80 1.01 19.59
C ILE A 275 -6.83 0.13 18.90
N ALA A 276 -6.60 -1.19 18.91
CA ALA A 276 -7.57 -2.15 18.39
C ALA A 276 -8.74 -2.36 19.37
N PRO A 277 -9.96 -2.69 18.88
CA PRO A 277 -11.06 -3.13 19.73
C PRO A 277 -10.67 -4.35 20.57
N ASP A 278 -11.31 -4.55 21.73
CA ASP A 278 -11.20 -5.78 22.52
C ASP A 278 -12.62 -6.29 22.85
N PRO A 279 -13.03 -7.48 22.37
CA PRO A 279 -12.24 -8.47 21.62
C PRO A 279 -11.95 -8.08 20.16
N ASN A 280 -10.83 -8.59 19.62
CA ASN A 280 -10.45 -8.44 18.21
C ASN A 280 -10.31 -9.80 17.51
N TRP A 281 -11.23 -10.12 16.61
CA TRP A 281 -11.19 -11.39 15.87
C TRP A 281 -10.53 -11.22 14.49
N SER A 282 -9.63 -12.15 14.16
CA SER A 282 -9.03 -12.23 12.82
C SER A 282 -9.94 -12.92 11.80
N THR A 283 -10.98 -13.63 12.26
CA THR A 283 -12.00 -14.27 11.43
C THR A 283 -13.14 -13.31 11.11
N GLY A 284 -13.61 -13.29 9.86
CA GLY A 284 -14.77 -12.51 9.44
C GLY A 284 -15.00 -12.58 7.92
N ILE A 285 -16.23 -12.27 7.49
CA ILE A 285 -16.68 -12.29 6.08
C ILE A 285 -16.98 -10.90 5.51
N THR A 286 -16.72 -9.85 6.28
CA THR A 286 -17.03 -8.45 5.95
C THR A 286 -15.77 -7.59 5.94
N ASN A 287 -15.81 -6.47 5.20
CA ASN A 287 -14.70 -5.51 5.08
C ASN A 287 -14.33 -4.84 6.42
N ASP A 288 -15.25 -4.83 7.38
CA ASP A 288 -15.09 -4.25 8.73
C ASP A 288 -14.69 -5.30 9.78
N GLY A 289 -14.81 -6.59 9.49
CA GLY A 289 -14.28 -7.71 10.28
C GLY A 289 -14.82 -7.84 11.70
N GLY A 290 -15.64 -8.87 11.93
CA GLY A 290 -15.87 -9.44 13.26
C GLY A 290 -17.31 -9.86 13.50
N ASP A 291 -17.75 -10.95 12.86
CA ASP A 291 -18.92 -11.67 13.36
C ASP A 291 -18.43 -12.85 14.21
N PRO A 292 -18.68 -12.85 15.53
CA PRO A 292 -18.35 -14.01 16.37
C PRO A 292 -19.18 -15.27 16.04
N ASN A 293 -20.17 -15.15 15.14
CA ASN A 293 -21.05 -16.23 14.70
C ASN A 293 -20.87 -16.63 13.23
N SER A 294 -19.92 -16.04 12.48
CA SER A 294 -19.61 -16.47 11.10
C SER A 294 -18.81 -17.76 11.03
#